data_AF-A0A3A8S351-F1
#
_entry.id   AF-A0A3A8S351-F1
#
_cell.length_a   1.000
_cell.length_b   1.000
_cell.length_c   1.000
_cell.angle_alpha   90.00
_cell.angle_beta   90.00
_cell.angle_gamma   90.00
#
_symmetry.space_group_name_H-M   'P 1'
#
loop_
_entity.id
_entity.type
_entity.pdbx_description
1 polymer ?
#
loop_
_entity_poly.entity_id
_entity_poly.type
_entity_poly.pdbx_seq_one_letter_code
_entity_poly.pdbx_strand_id
1 'polypeptide(L)'
;MSGDVLLDEEAPEQERAVGEVDVLFFQIGDSEYGTDASSVLRIDRALPEDLTVRDLGMPHKGHRALVFDTPEGEGHLKVDAVNGVRTIPVAGLRRMPAAAAAASYAVGICLDEEAGRPVLLIDLAETLKTQGRH
;
A
#
# COMPACT_ATOMS: atom_id res chain seq x y z
N MET A 1 37.56 19.37 39.25
CA MET A 1 36.16 19.37 39.73
C MET A 1 35.40 20.31 38.82
N SER A 2 34.83 19.79 37.74
CA SER A 2 33.38 19.49 37.64
C SER A 2 32.64 20.73 37.12
N GLY A 3 31.74 20.67 36.14
CA GLY A 3 30.94 19.53 35.73
C GLY A 3 30.79 19.42 34.22
N ASP A 4 30.57 18.17 33.83
CA ASP A 4 30.26 17.69 32.50
C ASP A 4 29.01 18.36 31.92
N VAL A 5 29.13 18.60 30.62
CA VAL A 5 28.05 18.86 29.68
C VAL A 5 27.30 17.56 29.47
N LEU A 6 26.02 17.50 29.84
CA LEU A 6 25.07 16.53 29.30
C LEU A 6 23.73 17.25 29.18
N LEU A 7 23.58 18.02 28.10
CA LEU A 7 22.26 18.22 27.51
C LEU A 7 21.98 16.93 26.76
N ASP A 8 20.96 16.18 27.21
CA ASP A 8 20.36 15.11 26.41
C ASP A 8 19.90 15.74 25.09
N GLU A 9 20.75 15.61 24.06
CA GLU A 9 20.30 15.74 22.69
C GLU A 9 19.38 14.54 22.44
N GLU A 10 18.07 14.74 22.67
CA GLU A 10 17.06 13.97 21.97
C GLU A 10 17.44 14.03 20.49
N ALA A 11 18.03 12.93 20.00
CA ALA A 11 18.45 12.80 18.62
C ALA A 11 17.28 13.27 17.75
N PRO A 12 17.49 14.23 16.83
CA PRO A 12 16.40 14.70 16.00
C PRO A 12 15.84 13.48 15.30
N GLU A 13 14.53 13.26 15.42
CA GLU A 13 13.77 12.35 14.57
C GLU A 13 14.26 12.62 13.15
N GLN A 14 15.12 11.71 12.69
CA GLN A 14 15.96 11.90 11.53
C GLN A 14 15.09 12.37 10.38
N GLU A 15 15.56 13.40 9.68
CA GLU A 15 15.27 13.63 8.27
C GLU A 15 14.78 12.32 7.63
N ARG A 16 13.47 12.13 7.51
CA ARG A 16 12.93 11.21 6.51
C ARG A 16 13.55 11.72 5.23
N ALA A 17 14.59 11.05 4.76
CA ALA A 17 15.36 11.48 3.61
C ALA A 17 14.32 11.78 2.53
N VAL A 18 14.35 12.99 1.96
CA VAL A 18 13.40 13.44 0.95
C VAL A 18 13.39 12.39 -0.18
N GLY A 19 12.46 11.42 -0.12
CA GLY A 19 12.51 10.24 -0.99
C GLY A 19 12.30 8.87 -0.34
N GLU A 20 11.57 8.72 0.77
CA GLU A 20 11.06 7.41 1.23
C GLU A 20 9.53 7.41 1.31
N VAL A 21 8.91 6.25 1.12
CA VAL A 21 7.46 6.05 1.23
C VAL A 21 7.13 4.78 1.99
N ASP A 22 6.08 4.81 2.79
CA ASP A 22 5.60 3.63 3.51
C ASP A 22 4.60 2.87 2.64
N VAL A 23 4.94 1.62 2.28
CA VAL A 23 4.09 0.78 1.43
C VAL A 23 3.48 -0.34 2.28
N LEU A 24 2.15 -0.43 2.26
CA LEU A 24 1.41 -1.56 2.83
C LEU A 24 1.31 -2.68 1.80
N PHE A 25 1.80 -3.86 2.17
CA PHE A 25 1.77 -5.06 1.33
C PHE A 25 0.62 -5.97 1.71
N PHE A 26 -0.08 -6.50 0.72
CA PHE A 26 -1.27 -7.33 0.92
C PHE A 26 -1.46 -8.32 -0.23
N GLN A 27 -2.30 -9.33 0.01
CA GLN A 27 -2.55 -10.42 -0.94
C GLN A 27 -3.99 -10.43 -1.44
N ILE A 28 -4.14 -10.70 -2.74
CA ILE A 28 -5.41 -11.05 -3.37
C ILE A 28 -5.17 -12.29 -4.24
N GLY A 29 -5.81 -13.41 -3.91
CA GLY A 29 -5.56 -14.69 -4.56
C GLY A 29 -4.12 -15.15 -4.34
N ASP A 30 -3.40 -15.37 -5.44
CA ASP A 30 -1.98 -15.78 -5.46
C ASP A 30 -1.00 -14.60 -5.59
N SER A 31 -1.51 -13.38 -5.71
CA SER A 31 -0.72 -12.19 -6.03
C SER A 31 -0.54 -11.30 -4.82
N GLU A 32 0.66 -10.72 -4.71
CA GLU A 32 0.97 -9.66 -3.75
C GLU A 32 0.94 -8.30 -4.42
N TYR A 33 0.36 -7.34 -3.72
CA TYR A 33 0.20 -5.96 -4.13
C TYR A 33 0.71 -5.02 -3.05
N GLY A 34 1.03 -3.79 -3.45
CA GLY A 34 1.40 -2.71 -2.56
C GLY A 34 0.50 -1.51 -2.76
N THR A 35 0.32 -0.73 -1.71
CA THR A 35 -0.31 0.60 -1.79
C THR A 35 0.34 1.53 -0.77
N ASP A 36 0.15 2.84 -0.91
CA ASP A 36 0.61 3.79 0.09
C ASP A 36 -0.11 3.53 1.42
N ALA A 37 0.67 3.25 2.47
CA ALA A 37 0.13 2.94 3.79
C ALA A 37 -0.71 4.09 4.36
N SER A 38 -0.40 5.35 4.01
CA SER A 38 -1.15 6.51 4.44
C SER A 38 -2.56 6.59 3.84
N SER A 39 -2.81 5.88 2.74
CA SER A 39 -4.13 5.78 2.12
C SER A 39 -5.04 4.76 2.80
N VAL A 40 -4.51 3.92 3.69
CA VAL A 40 -5.28 2.89 4.41
C VAL A 40 -5.61 3.39 5.81
N LEU A 41 -6.91 3.53 6.10
CA LEU A 41 -7.40 3.98 7.41
C LEU A 41 -7.33 2.86 8.44
N ARG A 42 -7.74 1.66 8.05
CA ARG A 42 -7.77 0.47 8.93
C ARG A 42 -7.90 -0.82 8.13
N ILE A 43 -7.65 -1.93 8.81
CA ILE A 43 -7.92 -3.28 8.32
C ILE A 43 -9.10 -3.83 9.11
N ASP A 44 -10.16 -4.22 8.41
CA ASP A 44 -11.38 -4.73 9.03
C ASP A 44 -11.69 -6.17 8.56
N ARG A 45 -12.75 -6.76 9.12
CA ARG A 45 -13.35 -7.98 8.57
C ARG A 45 -14.11 -7.63 7.30
N ALA A 46 -13.91 -8.42 6.26
CA ALA A 46 -14.63 -8.25 5.01
C ALA A 46 -16.12 -8.57 5.16
N LEU A 47 -16.95 -7.75 4.52
CA LEU A 47 -18.39 -7.93 4.37
C LEU A 47 -18.72 -8.41 2.94
N PRO A 48 -19.88 -9.08 2.73
CA PRO A 48 -20.28 -9.55 1.40
C PRO A 48 -20.26 -8.47 0.30
N GLU A 49 -20.64 -7.24 0.64
CA GLU A 49 -20.75 -6.07 -0.24
C GLU A 49 -19.43 -5.34 -0.55
N ASP A 50 -18.35 -5.70 0.17
CA ASP A 50 -17.03 -5.11 -0.04
C ASP A 50 -16.50 -5.42 -1.44
N LEU A 51 -15.70 -4.49 -1.95
CA LEU A 51 -15.19 -4.51 -3.32
C LEU A 51 -14.34 -5.74 -3.58
N THR A 52 -14.60 -6.38 -4.72
CA THR A 52 -13.68 -7.36 -5.32
C THR A 52 -13.40 -6.93 -6.75
N VAL A 53 -12.13 -6.82 -7.10
CA VAL A 53 -11.69 -6.31 -8.41
C VAL A 53 -11.16 -7.49 -9.19
N ARG A 54 -11.92 -7.96 -10.20
CA ARG A 54 -11.57 -9.18 -10.94
C ARG A 54 -10.18 -9.15 -11.55
N ASP A 55 -9.72 -7.97 -12.00
CA ASP A 55 -8.40 -7.80 -12.62
C ASP A 55 -7.25 -7.91 -11.62
N LEU A 56 -7.51 -7.70 -10.31
CA LEU A 56 -6.57 -7.99 -9.22
C LEU A 56 -6.62 -9.46 -8.78
N GLY A 57 -7.43 -10.28 -9.44
CA GLY A 57 -7.72 -11.65 -9.04
C GLY A 57 -8.90 -11.75 -8.09
N MET A 58 -9.18 -12.99 -7.66
CA MET A 58 -10.24 -13.29 -6.71
C MET A 58 -9.62 -13.72 -5.38
N PRO A 59 -10.04 -13.14 -4.24
CA PRO A 59 -9.59 -13.59 -2.94
C PRO A 59 -9.93 -15.08 -2.70
N HIS A 60 -9.00 -15.84 -2.15
CA HIS A 60 -9.23 -17.24 -1.78
C HIS A 60 -10.11 -17.39 -0.53
N LYS A 61 -9.88 -16.52 0.44
CA LYS A 61 -10.62 -16.43 1.71
C LYS A 61 -11.41 -15.14 1.76
N GLY A 62 -10.78 -14.02 1.41
CA GLY A 62 -11.41 -12.69 1.38
C GLY A 62 -12.08 -12.32 2.71
N HIS A 63 -11.48 -12.67 3.85
CA HIS A 63 -12.04 -12.40 5.18
C HIS A 63 -11.64 -11.05 5.76
N ARG A 64 -10.75 -10.31 5.09
CA ARG A 64 -10.27 -9.00 5.50
C ARG A 64 -10.57 -7.96 4.44
N ALA A 65 -10.75 -6.72 4.87
CA ALA A 65 -10.89 -5.58 3.99
C ALA A 65 -9.87 -4.49 4.36
N LEU A 66 -9.26 -3.90 3.34
CA LEU A 66 -8.58 -2.61 3.49
C LEU A 66 -9.64 -1.52 3.39
N VAL A 67 -9.72 -0.68 4.42
CA VAL A 67 -10.62 0.47 4.45
C VAL A 67 -9.82 1.73 4.14
N PHE A 68 -10.32 2.54 3.21
CA PHE A 68 -9.66 3.75 2.72
C PHE A 68 -10.67 4.87 2.44
N ASP A 69 -10.22 6.12 2.49
CA ASP A 69 -11.08 7.27 2.18
C ASP A 69 -11.34 7.39 0.68
N THR A 70 -12.56 7.79 0.34
CA THR A 70 -12.99 8.16 -1.01
C THR A 70 -13.81 9.46 -0.94
N PRO A 71 -14.00 10.17 -2.06
CA PRO A 71 -14.86 11.36 -2.08
C PRO A 71 -16.30 11.12 -1.61
N GLU A 72 -16.77 9.87 -1.63
CA GLU A 72 -18.15 9.46 -1.36
C GLU A 72 -18.33 8.83 0.04
N GLY A 73 -17.22 8.58 0.76
CA GLY A 73 -17.22 7.93 2.06
C GLY A 73 -16.03 6.97 2.20
N GLU A 74 -16.27 5.79 2.74
CA GLU A 74 -15.23 4.76 2.90
C GLU A 74 -15.32 3.72 1.78
N GLY A 75 -14.18 3.44 1.16
CA GLY A 75 -13.97 2.32 0.25
C GLY A 75 -13.46 1.10 1.02
N HIS A 76 -13.96 -0.08 0.66
CA HIS A 76 -13.60 -1.35 1.30
C HIS A 76 -13.14 -2.34 0.25
N LEU A 77 -11.86 -2.70 0.22
CA LEU A 77 -11.29 -3.67 -0.72
C LEU A 77 -11.01 -5.01 -0.03
N LYS A 78 -11.65 -6.09 -0.51
CA LYS A 78 -11.39 -7.45 0.01
C LYS A 78 -9.98 -7.90 -0.32
N VAL A 79 -9.31 -8.43 0.70
CA VAL A 79 -7.96 -9.00 0.62
C VAL A 79 -7.90 -10.31 1.40
N ASP A 80 -6.96 -11.17 1.04
CA ASP A 80 -6.70 -12.42 1.75
C ASP A 80 -5.85 -12.21 2.99
N ALA A 81 -4.82 -11.37 2.88
CA ALA A 81 -3.87 -11.09 3.95
C ALA A 81 -3.28 -9.70 3.82
N VAL A 82 -2.82 -9.16 4.95
CA VAL A 82 -1.95 -7.98 5.01
C VAL A 82 -0.62 -8.47 5.56
N ASN A 83 0.44 -8.25 4.80
CA ASN A 83 1.79 -8.76 5.07
C ASN A 83 2.65 -7.78 5.85
N GLY A 84 2.19 -6.53 6.00
CA GLY A 84 2.82 -5.51 6.82
C GLY A 84 3.06 -4.22 6.06
N VAL A 85 3.74 -3.29 6.71
CA VAL A 85 4.18 -2.01 6.12
C VAL A 85 5.69 -2.02 6.08
N ARG A 86 6.28 -1.62 4.94
CA ARG A 86 7.72 -1.43 4.79
C ARG A 86 8.00 -0.08 4.19
N THR A 87 9.00 0.60 4.72
CA THR A 87 9.50 1.87 4.19
C THR A 87 10.41 1.57 2.99
N ILE A 88 10.08 2.15 1.85
CA ILE A 88 10.76 1.92 0.56
C ILE A 88 11.35 3.24 0.08
N PRO A 89 12.65 3.28 -0.28
CA PRO A 89 13.24 4.43 -0.96
C PRO A 89 12.54 4.66 -2.31
N VAL A 90 12.20 5.90 -2.62
CA VAL A 90 11.60 6.32 -3.90
C VAL A 90 12.49 5.90 -5.08
N ALA A 91 13.82 5.87 -4.89
CA ALA A 91 14.76 5.36 -5.88
C ALA A 91 14.61 3.86 -6.19
N GLY A 92 14.00 3.09 -5.29
CA GLY A 92 13.62 1.67 -5.46
C GLY A 92 12.31 1.47 -6.23
N LEU A 93 11.51 2.53 -6.40
CA LEU A 93 10.26 2.47 -7.15
C LEU A 93 10.52 2.53 -8.66
N ARG A 94 9.64 1.88 -9.43
CA ARG A 94 9.68 1.86 -10.89
C ARG A 94 8.32 2.30 -11.41
N ARG A 95 8.32 3.25 -12.34
CA ARG A 95 7.10 3.66 -13.05
C ARG A 95 6.65 2.54 -13.99
N MET A 96 5.34 2.43 -14.18
CA MET A 96 4.79 1.54 -15.20
C MET A 96 5.26 1.98 -16.60
N PRO A 97 5.80 1.06 -17.41
CA PRO A 97 6.11 1.36 -18.81
C PRO A 97 4.83 1.68 -19.59
N ALA A 98 4.85 2.69 -20.46
CA ALA A 98 3.68 3.05 -21.28
C ALA A 98 3.18 1.88 -22.16
N ALA A 99 4.09 0.98 -22.57
CA ALA A 99 3.76 -0.20 -23.37
C ALA A 99 3.00 -1.30 -22.60
N ALA A 100 2.93 -1.23 -21.26
CA ALA A 100 2.29 -2.26 -20.44
C ALA A 100 0.75 -2.23 -20.49
N ALA A 101 0.15 -1.22 -21.16
CA ALA A 101 -1.31 -1.01 -21.20
C ALA A 101 -1.96 -1.19 -19.82
N ALA A 102 -1.30 -0.67 -18.78
CA ALA A 102 -1.65 -0.92 -17.40
C ALA A 102 -3.05 -0.36 -17.08
N ALA A 103 -3.77 -1.05 -16.19
CA ALA A 103 -5.02 -0.53 -15.66
C ALA A 103 -4.80 0.81 -14.96
N SER A 104 -5.82 1.67 -14.93
CA SER A 104 -5.70 3.03 -14.38
C SER A 104 -5.33 3.06 -12.90
N TYR A 105 -5.64 2.00 -12.15
CA TYR A 105 -5.26 1.85 -10.76
C TYR A 105 -3.78 1.52 -10.55
N ALA A 106 -3.04 1.10 -11.59
CA ALA A 106 -1.64 0.69 -11.48
C ALA A 106 -0.72 1.91 -11.50
N VAL A 107 -0.08 2.22 -10.38
CA VAL A 107 0.77 3.42 -10.22
C VAL A 107 2.25 3.12 -10.47
N GLY A 108 2.70 1.91 -10.19
CA GLY A 108 4.10 1.55 -10.32
C GLY A 108 4.40 0.12 -9.87
N ILE A 109 5.69 -0.19 -9.75
CA ILE A 109 6.21 -1.47 -9.28
C ILE A 109 7.31 -1.16 -8.25
N CYS A 110 7.37 -1.94 -7.18
CA CYS A 110 8.57 -2.05 -6.36
C CYS A 110 9.10 -3.49 -6.41
N LEU A 111 10.37 -3.69 -6.06
CA LEU A 111 10.90 -5.02 -5.81
C LEU A 111 10.79 -5.27 -4.32
N ASP A 112 10.12 -6.35 -3.93
CA ASP A 112 10.21 -6.84 -2.56
C ASP A 112 11.61 -7.44 -2.38
N GLU A 113 12.43 -6.81 -1.54
CA GLU A 113 13.80 -7.26 -1.25
C GLU A 113 13.83 -8.60 -0.51
N GLU A 114 12.79 -8.93 0.26
CA GLU A 114 12.69 -10.19 1.00
C GLU A 114 12.30 -11.35 0.08
N ALA A 115 11.32 -11.12 -0.79
CA ALA A 115 10.79 -12.15 -1.70
C ALA A 115 11.51 -12.21 -3.06
N GLY A 116 12.26 -11.17 -3.43
CA GLY A 116 12.94 -11.04 -4.72
C GLY A 116 11.97 -10.95 -5.90
N ARG A 117 10.72 -10.50 -5.68
CA ARG A 117 9.65 -10.47 -6.68
C ARG A 117 9.15 -9.05 -6.92
N PRO A 118 8.73 -8.71 -8.16
CA PRO A 118 8.06 -7.45 -8.41
C PRO A 118 6.67 -7.46 -7.75
N VAL A 119 6.37 -6.39 -7.03
CA VAL A 119 5.06 -6.12 -6.44
C VAL A 119 4.45 -4.93 -7.17
N LEU A 120 3.23 -5.12 -7.68
CA LEU A 120 2.48 -4.04 -8.32
C LEU A 120 1.95 -3.09 -7.26
N LEU A 121 2.23 -1.80 -7.43
CA LEU A 121 1.69 -0.73 -6.61
C LEU A 121 0.38 -0.24 -7.20
N ILE A 122 -0.67 -0.21 -6.39
CA ILE A 122 -2.01 0.23 -6.80
C ILE A 122 -2.49 1.44 -6.00
N ASP A 123 -3.27 2.28 -6.66
CA ASP A 123 -4.04 3.37 -6.06
C ASP A 123 -5.43 2.82 -5.71
N LEU A 124 -5.77 2.82 -4.41
CA LEU A 124 -7.03 2.27 -3.90
C LEU A 124 -8.25 3.08 -4.37
N ALA A 125 -8.14 4.40 -4.45
CA ALA A 125 -9.24 5.26 -4.87
C ALA A 125 -9.52 5.08 -6.36
N GLU A 126 -8.48 5.02 -7.20
CA GLU A 126 -8.63 4.70 -8.63
C GLU A 126 -9.15 3.28 -8.85
N THR A 127 -8.74 2.33 -8.00
CA THR A 127 -9.26 0.95 -8.03
C THR A 127 -10.79 0.92 -7.90
N LEU A 128 -11.37 1.72 -7.00
CA LEU A 128 -12.82 1.81 -6.83
C LEU A 128 -13.52 2.35 -8.09
N LYS A 129 -12.97 3.40 -8.72
CA LYS A 129 -13.54 4.03 -9.92
C LYS A 129 -13.67 3.05 -11.09
N THR A 130 -12.71 2.14 -11.24
CA THR A 130 -12.77 1.12 -12.31
C THR A 130 -13.93 0.14 -12.17
N GLN A 131 -14.56 0.07 -11.00
CA GLN A 131 -15.71 -0.80 -10.74
C GLN A 131 -17.07 -0.09 -10.94
N GLY A 132 -17.07 1.19 -11.35
CA GLY A 132 -18.29 1.95 -11.65
C GLY A 132 -19.09 2.39 -10.41
N ARG A 133 -18.44 2.49 -9.24
CA ARG A 133 -19.02 3.05 -8.02
C ARG A 133 -18.64 4.55 -7.91
N HIS A 134 -19.67 5.37 -7.75
CA HIS A 134 -19.72 6.83 -7.56
C HIS A 134 -20.63 7.15 -6.35
#